data_AF-A0A249PJ88-F1
#
_entry.id   AF-A0A249PJ88-F1
#
_cell.length_a   1.000
_cell.length_b   1.000
_cell.length_c   1.000
_cell.angle_alpha   90.00
_cell.angle_beta   90.00
_cell.angle_gamma   90.00
#
_symmetry.space_group_name_H-M   'P 1'
#
loop_
_entity.id
_entity.type
_entity.pdbx_description
1 polymer ?
#
loop_
_entity_poly.entity_id
_entity_poly.type
_entity_poly.pdbx_seq_one_letter_code
_entity_poly.pdbx_strand_id
1 'polypeptide(L)'
;MALNVAFSLANQKECRTVLIDLDLKRPQLAKMLGIEAVQPLESFLRGETDIADVFLRHGDNLAIGANRQPVTFSAELLQSRETVRVLQDMRQRMDPHVILFDMPPMLANDDVLAFLPNVDCALLVAAAEQSTLDEVDICEQELSERTNLLGVVLNKCRFSPEKYGY
;
A
#
# COMPACT_ATOMS: atom_id res chain seq x y z
N MET A 1 -1.23 5.95 5.74
CA MET A 1 -2.65 6.31 5.48
C MET A 1 -3.45 5.09 5.07
N ALA A 2 -2.86 4.18 4.27
CA ALA A 2 -3.50 2.96 3.79
C ALA A 2 -4.21 2.14 4.88
N LEU A 3 -3.63 2.05 6.09
CA LEU A 3 -4.26 1.35 7.22
C LEU A 3 -5.65 1.90 7.60
N ASN A 4 -5.82 3.22 7.64
CA ASN A 4 -7.12 3.83 7.97
C ASN A 4 -8.17 3.58 6.87
N VAL A 5 -7.73 3.57 5.61
CA VAL A 5 -8.58 3.23 4.47
C VAL A 5 -8.99 1.76 4.55
N ALA A 6 -8.04 0.87 4.83
CA ALA A 6 -8.30 -0.56 5.01
C ALA A 6 -9.32 -0.82 6.13
N PHE A 7 -9.18 -0.16 7.28
CA PHE A 7 -10.17 -0.27 8.36
C PHE A 7 -11.54 0.31 7.99
N SER A 8 -11.57 1.41 7.24
CA SER A 8 -12.83 1.99 6.77
C SER A 8 -13.57 1.07 5.80
N LEU A 9 -12.85 0.41 4.88
CA LEU A 9 -13.41 -0.62 4.01
C LEU A 9 -13.85 -1.86 4.80
N ALA A 10 -13.06 -2.29 5.79
CA ALA A 10 -13.39 -3.44 6.62
C ALA A 10 -14.68 -3.25 7.44
N ASN A 11 -15.09 -2.01 7.75
CA ASN A 11 -16.38 -1.76 8.38
C ASN A 11 -17.58 -2.18 7.50
N GLN A 12 -17.40 -2.27 6.18
CA GLN A 12 -18.38 -2.87 5.28
C GLN A 12 -18.17 -4.38 5.25
N LYS A 13 -18.97 -5.14 6.03
CA LYS A 13 -18.77 -6.59 6.23
C LYS A 13 -18.67 -7.43 4.96
N GLU A 14 -19.35 -7.01 3.89
CA GLU A 14 -19.32 -7.71 2.60
C GLU A 14 -18.04 -7.40 1.80
N CYS A 15 -17.33 -6.31 2.11
CA CYS A 15 -16.11 -5.90 1.44
C CYS A 15 -14.90 -6.64 2.03
N ARG A 16 -14.48 -7.72 1.36
CA ARG A 16 -13.22 -8.43 1.66
C ARG A 16 -12.04 -7.60 1.20
N THR A 17 -11.20 -7.17 2.13
CA THR A 17 -10.07 -6.27 1.88
C THR A 17 -8.75 -6.99 2.21
N VAL A 18 -7.74 -6.77 1.38
CA VAL A 18 -6.34 -7.14 1.67
C VAL A 18 -5.51 -5.87 1.73
N LEU A 19 -4.66 -5.72 2.75
CA LEU A 19 -3.67 -4.66 2.85
C LEU A 19 -2.27 -5.27 2.84
N ILE A 20 -1.36 -4.76 2.02
CA ILE A 20 0.02 -5.23 1.91
C ILE A 20 0.97 -4.05 2.10
N ASP A 21 1.94 -4.18 3.01
CA ASP A 21 3.00 -3.20 3.23
C ASP A 21 4.14 -3.41 2.22
N LEU A 22 4.06 -2.70 1.09
CA LEU A 22 5.07 -2.71 0.03
C LEU A 22 6.06 -1.53 0.12
N ASP A 23 6.04 -0.73 1.20
CA ASP A 23 7.20 0.08 1.60
C ASP A 23 8.26 -0.85 2.20
N LEU A 24 8.86 -1.65 1.31
CA LEU A 24 9.81 -2.68 1.68
C LEU A 24 11.12 -2.09 2.21
N LYS A 25 11.45 -0.82 1.94
CA LYS A 25 12.65 -0.18 2.48
C LYS A 25 12.44 0.36 3.89
N ARG A 26 11.23 0.86 4.20
CA ARG A 26 10.91 1.48 5.49
C ARG A 26 9.57 0.97 6.02
N PRO A 27 9.41 -0.35 6.24
CA PRO A 27 8.13 -0.91 6.63
C PRO A 27 7.70 -0.39 8.01
N GLN A 28 6.45 0.06 8.12
CA GLN A 28 5.91 0.63 9.36
C GLN A 28 4.67 -0.11 9.87
N LEU A 29 3.98 -0.85 9.00
CA LEU A 29 2.67 -1.38 9.31
C LEU A 29 2.70 -2.36 10.48
N ALA A 30 3.68 -3.28 10.49
CA ALA A 30 3.84 -4.24 11.56
C ALA A 30 4.07 -3.57 12.92
N LYS A 31 4.85 -2.48 12.94
CA LYS A 31 5.11 -1.70 14.17
C LYS A 31 3.84 -0.99 14.65
N MET A 32 3.08 -0.38 13.74
CA MET A 32 1.83 0.32 14.07
C MET A 32 0.78 -0.62 14.67
N LEU A 33 0.75 -1.88 14.22
CA LEU A 33 -0.21 -2.89 14.65
C LEU A 33 0.29 -3.75 15.83
N GLY A 34 1.51 -3.53 16.32
CA GLY A 34 2.09 -4.33 17.41
C GLY A 34 2.34 -5.79 17.02
N ILE A 35 2.53 -6.08 15.73
CA ILE A 35 2.71 -7.44 15.22
C ILE A 35 4.17 -7.86 15.43
N GLU A 36 4.43 -8.81 16.32
CA GLU A 36 5.78 -9.23 16.69
C GLU A 36 6.39 -10.33 15.80
N ALA A 37 5.56 -11.24 15.31
CA ALA A 37 5.99 -12.40 14.52
C ALA A 37 5.23 -12.46 13.20
N VAL A 38 5.96 -12.27 12.10
CA VAL A 38 5.50 -12.49 10.72
C VAL A 38 6.66 -13.10 9.96
N GLN A 39 6.39 -14.07 9.10
CA GLN A 39 7.38 -14.43 8.09
C GLN A 39 7.68 -13.19 7.22
N PRO A 40 8.92 -13.01 6.75
CA PRO A 40 9.28 -11.88 5.91
C PRO A 40 8.39 -11.83 4.66
N LEU A 41 7.84 -10.66 4.37
CA LEU A 41 7.06 -10.46 3.15
C LEU A 41 7.91 -10.70 1.90
N GLU A 42 9.23 -10.49 1.98
CA GLU A 42 10.17 -10.83 0.91
C GLU A 42 10.11 -12.32 0.52
N SER A 43 10.08 -13.25 1.48
CA SER A 43 10.00 -14.68 1.21
C SER A 43 8.68 -15.05 0.52
N PHE A 44 7.58 -14.38 0.89
CA PHE A 44 6.31 -14.54 0.19
C PHE A 44 6.40 -14.06 -1.26
N LEU A 45 6.96 -12.87 -1.50
CA LEU A 45 7.13 -12.29 -2.83
C LEU A 45 8.05 -13.15 -3.72
N ARG A 46 8.99 -13.89 -3.13
CA ARG A 46 9.83 -14.89 -3.81
C ARG A 46 9.15 -16.25 -4.02
N GLY A 47 7.95 -16.46 -3.46
CA GLY A 47 7.24 -17.74 -3.52
C GLY A 47 7.79 -18.84 -2.61
N GLU A 48 8.54 -18.46 -1.57
CA GLU A 48 9.18 -19.37 -0.62
C GLU A 48 8.24 -19.74 0.55
N THR A 49 7.25 -18.91 0.84
CA THR A 49 6.29 -19.10 1.94
C THR A 49 4.84 -18.98 1.46
N ASP A 50 3.90 -19.59 2.20
CA ASP A 50 2.48 -19.52 1.87
C ASP A 50 1.81 -18.27 2.49
N ILE A 51 0.66 -17.88 1.93
CA ILE A 51 -0.21 -16.79 2.40
C ILE A 51 -0.52 -16.97 3.89
N ALA A 52 -0.78 -18.20 4.33
CA ALA A 52 -1.15 -18.52 5.71
C ALA A 52 -0.04 -18.20 6.74
N ASP A 53 1.22 -18.15 6.31
CA ASP A 53 2.37 -17.89 7.18
C ASP A 53 2.70 -16.39 7.27
N VAL A 54 2.20 -15.59 6.32
CA VAL A 54 2.61 -14.19 6.11
C VAL A 54 1.46 -13.22 6.36
N PHE A 55 0.24 -13.60 6.00
CA PHE A 55 -0.93 -12.73 6.14
C PHE A 55 -1.65 -12.97 7.45
N LEU A 56 -1.95 -11.88 8.14
CA LEU A 56 -2.68 -11.88 9.39
C LEU A 56 -4.13 -11.47 9.17
N ARG A 57 -5.06 -12.21 9.75
CA ARG A 57 -6.48 -11.85 9.75
C ARG A 57 -6.73 -10.78 10.81
N HIS A 58 -7.38 -9.68 10.42
CA HIS A 58 -7.88 -8.66 11.33
C HIS A 58 -9.40 -8.56 11.18
N GLY A 59 -10.14 -8.80 12.27
CA GLY A 59 -11.59 -8.88 12.20
C GLY A 59 -12.06 -9.98 11.25
N ASP A 60 -13.14 -9.74 10.51
CA ASP A 60 -13.76 -10.79 9.70
C ASP A 60 -13.41 -10.81 8.22
N ASN A 61 -13.11 -9.64 7.67
CA ASN A 61 -13.01 -9.38 6.24
C ASN A 61 -11.75 -8.61 5.85
N LEU A 62 -10.77 -8.45 6.75
CA LEU A 62 -9.49 -7.81 6.46
C LEU A 62 -8.33 -8.78 6.68
N ALA A 63 -7.45 -8.89 5.69
CA ALA A 63 -6.17 -9.56 5.81
C ALA A 63 -5.02 -8.57 5.59
N ILE A 64 -3.92 -8.77 6.32
CA ILE A 64 -2.81 -7.83 6.39
C ILE A 64 -1.49 -8.58 6.17
N GLY A 65 -0.82 -8.30 5.06
CA GLY A 65 0.56 -8.70 4.79
C GLY A 65 1.51 -7.60 5.25
N ALA A 66 2.05 -7.73 6.47
CA ALA A 66 2.93 -6.72 7.05
C ALA A 66 4.40 -7.13 6.90
N ASN A 67 5.29 -6.16 6.75
CA ASN A 67 6.73 -6.39 6.76
C ASN A 67 7.37 -5.81 8.04
N ARG A 68 8.46 -6.41 8.49
CA ARG A 68 9.26 -5.93 9.64
C ARG A 68 10.71 -5.63 9.28
N GLN A 69 11.20 -6.15 8.17
CA GLN A 69 12.61 -6.07 7.79
C GLN A 69 12.76 -5.35 6.45
N PRO A 70 13.65 -4.35 6.37
CA PRO A 70 13.95 -3.70 5.09
C PRO A 70 14.47 -4.70 4.05
N VAL A 71 14.04 -4.54 2.79
CA VAL A 71 14.51 -5.32 1.64
C VAL A 71 15.43 -4.47 0.77
N THR A 72 16.65 -4.95 0.53
CA THR A 72 17.70 -4.21 -0.19
C THR A 72 17.36 -3.95 -1.66
N PHE A 73 16.94 -4.99 -2.39
CA PHE A 73 16.64 -4.96 -3.83
C PHE A 73 15.13 -4.96 -4.08
N SER A 74 14.45 -3.94 -3.52
CA SER A 74 12.99 -3.86 -3.47
C SER A 74 12.36 -3.69 -4.84
N ALA A 75 12.86 -2.77 -5.66
CA ALA A 75 12.35 -2.54 -7.01
C ALA A 75 12.49 -3.79 -7.90
N GLU A 76 13.62 -4.48 -7.84
CA GLU A 76 13.87 -5.71 -8.59
C GLU A 76 12.95 -6.85 -8.12
N LEU A 77 12.75 -6.98 -6.81
CA LEU A 77 11.80 -7.94 -6.25
C LEU A 77 10.37 -7.65 -6.75
N LEU A 78 9.94 -6.39 -6.70
CA LEU A 78 8.60 -5.96 -7.12
C LEU A 78 8.34 -6.15 -8.63
N GLN A 79 9.37 -6.06 -9.47
CA GLN A 79 9.29 -6.32 -10.92
C GLN A 79 9.43 -7.81 -11.29
N SER A 80 9.85 -8.66 -10.34
CA SER A 80 10.11 -10.07 -10.63
C SER A 80 8.84 -10.81 -11.08
N ARG A 81 9.02 -11.80 -11.96
CA ARG A 81 7.90 -12.64 -12.45
C ARG A 81 7.27 -13.42 -11.32
N GLU A 82 8.07 -13.81 -10.34
CA GLU A 82 7.69 -14.50 -9.13
C GLU A 82 6.72 -13.65 -8.31
N THR A 83 7.03 -12.37 -8.06
CA THR A 83 6.11 -11.43 -7.38
C THR A 83 4.76 -11.36 -8.10
N VAL A 84 4.76 -11.19 -9.42
CA VAL A 84 3.51 -11.14 -10.21
C VAL A 84 2.70 -12.42 -10.02
N ARG A 85 3.36 -13.57 -10.11
CA ARG A 85 2.73 -14.89 -9.95
C ARG A 85 2.12 -15.06 -8.55
N VAL A 86 2.88 -14.81 -7.48
CA VAL A 86 2.38 -15.04 -6.12
C VAL A 86 1.25 -14.08 -5.74
N LEU A 87 1.28 -12.85 -6.24
CA LEU A 87 0.17 -11.90 -6.05
C LEU A 87 -1.09 -12.33 -6.82
N GLN A 88 -0.94 -12.89 -8.02
CA GLN A 88 -2.06 -13.47 -8.77
C GLN A 88 -2.64 -14.69 -8.06
N ASP A 89 -1.79 -15.61 -7.61
CA ASP A 89 -2.20 -16.79 -6.85
C ASP A 89 -2.90 -16.40 -5.54
N MET A 90 -2.39 -15.37 -4.85
CA MET A 90 -3.01 -14.82 -3.65
C MET A 90 -4.37 -14.20 -3.94
N ARG A 91 -4.48 -13.38 -4.99
CA ARG A 91 -5.76 -12.79 -5.40
C ARG A 91 -6.80 -13.86 -5.70
N GLN A 92 -6.43 -14.94 -6.37
CA GLN A 92 -7.35 -16.05 -6.67
C GLN A 92 -7.77 -16.82 -5.41
N ARG A 93 -6.83 -17.09 -4.49
CA ARG A 93 -7.11 -17.87 -3.26
C ARG A 93 -7.89 -17.06 -2.23
N MET A 94 -7.57 -15.79 -2.09
CA MET A 94 -8.20 -14.91 -1.12
C MET A 94 -9.49 -14.29 -1.65
N ASP A 95 -9.67 -14.19 -2.97
CA ASP A 95 -10.85 -13.61 -3.62
C ASP A 95 -11.33 -12.30 -2.94
N PRO A 96 -10.44 -11.29 -2.82
CA PRO A 96 -10.79 -10.02 -2.19
C PRO A 96 -11.56 -9.11 -3.16
N HIS A 97 -12.41 -8.25 -2.62
CA HIS A 97 -13.05 -7.18 -3.38
C HIS A 97 -12.08 -6.03 -3.67
N VAL A 98 -11.18 -5.74 -2.72
CA VAL A 98 -10.19 -4.67 -2.82
C VAL A 98 -8.84 -5.15 -2.27
N ILE A 99 -7.76 -4.84 -2.97
CA ILE A 99 -6.38 -5.00 -2.48
C ILE A 99 -5.76 -3.61 -2.41
N LEU A 100 -5.25 -3.25 -1.24
CA LEU A 100 -4.51 -2.03 -0.99
C LEU A 100 -3.02 -2.36 -0.87
N PHE A 101 -2.21 -1.73 -1.71
CA PHE A 101 -0.77 -1.79 -1.63
C PHE A 101 -0.26 -0.47 -1.01
N ASP A 102 0.29 -0.54 0.20
CA ASP A 102 0.92 0.62 0.85
C ASP A 102 2.33 0.76 0.28
N MET A 103 2.52 1.79 -0.54
CA MET A 103 3.76 2.02 -1.29
C MET A 103 4.59 3.13 -0.64
N PRO A 104 5.93 3.15 -0.83
CA PRO A 104 6.76 4.25 -0.38
C PRO A 104 6.43 5.56 -1.14
N PRO A 105 6.93 6.72 -0.68
CA PRO A 105 6.78 7.97 -1.44
C PRO A 105 7.35 7.84 -2.85
N MET A 106 6.56 8.20 -3.87
CA MET A 106 6.88 7.98 -5.27
C MET A 106 8.20 8.63 -5.73
N LEU A 107 8.54 9.80 -5.18
CA LEU A 107 9.78 10.51 -5.55
C LEU A 107 11.02 10.02 -4.77
N ALA A 108 10.86 9.08 -3.82
CA ALA A 108 11.97 8.61 -3.01
C ALA A 108 12.77 7.48 -3.67
N ASN A 109 12.13 6.66 -4.51
CA ASN A 109 12.72 5.52 -5.20
C ASN A 109 11.82 5.02 -6.34
N ASP A 110 12.33 4.05 -7.10
CA ASP A 110 11.63 3.49 -8.25
C ASP A 110 10.59 2.40 -7.89
N ASP A 111 10.39 2.07 -6.60
CA ASP A 111 9.55 0.94 -6.17
C ASP A 111 8.09 1.11 -6.62
N VAL A 112 7.57 2.36 -6.59
CA VAL A 112 6.24 2.68 -7.10
C VAL A 112 6.15 2.36 -8.58
N LEU A 113 7.02 2.98 -9.40
CA LEU A 113 7.04 2.82 -10.85
C LEU A 113 7.24 1.36 -11.27
N ALA A 114 8.08 0.64 -10.54
CA ALA A 114 8.35 -0.77 -10.68
C ALA A 114 7.09 -1.64 -10.48
N PHE A 115 6.22 -1.25 -9.56
CA PHE A 115 5.05 -2.03 -9.20
C PHE A 115 3.76 -1.61 -9.93
N LEU A 116 3.71 -0.42 -10.52
CA LEU A 116 2.55 0.11 -11.25
C LEU A 116 1.90 -0.87 -12.26
N PRO A 117 2.64 -1.69 -13.03
CA PRO A 117 2.03 -2.65 -13.95
C PRO A 117 1.14 -3.72 -13.28
N ASN A 118 1.23 -3.87 -11.96
CA ASN A 118 0.48 -4.87 -11.17
C ASN A 118 -0.77 -4.31 -10.48
N VAL A 119 -1.09 -3.03 -10.68
CA VAL A 119 -2.25 -2.38 -10.05
C VAL A 119 -3.21 -1.83 -11.11
N ASP A 120 -4.50 -1.90 -10.81
CA ASP A 120 -5.55 -1.38 -11.71
C ASP A 120 -5.61 0.16 -11.68
N CYS A 121 -5.22 0.76 -10.55
CA CYS A 121 -5.29 2.20 -10.33
C CYS A 121 -4.37 2.64 -9.18
N ALA A 122 -4.10 3.95 -9.11
CA ALA A 122 -3.34 4.57 -8.04
C ALA A 122 -4.13 5.69 -7.36
N LEU A 123 -3.84 5.93 -6.08
CA LEU A 123 -4.34 7.06 -5.30
C LEU A 123 -3.14 7.81 -4.72
N LEU A 124 -2.93 9.06 -5.15
CA LEU A 124 -1.79 9.85 -4.71
C LEU A 124 -2.11 10.51 -3.37
N VAL A 125 -1.16 10.49 -2.43
CA VAL A 125 -1.32 11.12 -1.11
C VAL A 125 -0.35 12.28 -0.98
N ALA A 126 -0.87 13.51 -1.02
CA ALA A 126 -0.09 14.73 -0.78
C ALA A 126 -0.15 15.09 0.71
N ALA A 127 0.99 15.43 1.31
CA ALA A 127 1.05 15.91 2.69
C ALA A 127 1.02 17.44 2.69
N ALA A 128 -0.03 18.02 3.30
CA ALA A 128 -0.10 19.46 3.50
C ALA A 128 1.14 19.97 4.24
N GLU A 129 1.66 21.12 3.79
CA GLU A 129 2.87 21.78 4.31
C GLU A 129 4.18 21.00 4.12
N GLN A 130 4.16 19.84 3.45
CA GLN A 130 5.37 19.02 3.20
C GLN A 130 5.59 18.75 1.71
N SER A 131 4.52 18.39 0.98
CA SER A 131 4.56 18.19 -0.46
C SER A 131 4.43 19.53 -1.17
N THR A 132 5.28 19.79 -2.14
CA THR A 132 5.15 20.98 -3.02
C THR A 132 4.16 20.71 -4.15
N LEU A 133 3.62 21.77 -4.76
CA LEU A 133 2.76 21.62 -5.94
C LEU A 133 3.52 20.97 -7.10
N ASP A 134 4.75 21.40 -7.35
CA ASP A 134 5.60 20.84 -8.41
C ASP A 134 5.83 19.33 -8.22
N GLU A 135 6.05 18.86 -6.99
CA GLU A 135 6.19 17.43 -6.67
C GLU A 135 4.91 16.64 -6.96
N VAL A 136 3.75 17.22 -6.66
CA VAL A 136 2.44 16.61 -6.93
C VAL A 136 2.21 16.53 -8.44
N ASP A 137 2.45 17.61 -9.18
CA ASP A 137 2.29 17.67 -10.63
C ASP A 137 3.16 16.63 -11.35
N ILE A 138 4.42 16.45 -10.92
CA ILE A 138 5.32 15.41 -11.44
C ILE A 138 4.74 14.02 -11.19
N CYS A 139 4.25 13.75 -9.97
CA CYS A 139 3.67 12.45 -9.64
C CYS A 139 2.39 12.18 -10.43
N GLU A 140 1.50 13.18 -10.57
CA GLU A 140 0.28 13.06 -11.34
C GLU A 140 0.58 12.73 -12.81
N GLN A 141 1.53 13.44 -13.42
CA GLN A 141 1.94 13.19 -14.79
C GLN A 141 2.43 11.75 -14.97
N GLU A 142 3.43 11.32 -14.19
CA GLU A 142 3.99 9.97 -14.29
C GLU A 142 2.96 8.86 -14.01
N LEU A 143 2.04 9.07 -13.06
CA LEU A 143 0.98 8.11 -12.76
C LEU A 143 -0.04 8.04 -13.90
N SER A 144 -0.47 9.18 -14.44
CA SER A 144 -1.47 9.25 -15.50
C SER A 144 -1.01 8.62 -16.82
N GLU A 145 0.30 8.60 -17.08
CA GLU A 145 0.89 7.96 -18.25
C GLU A 145 0.95 6.42 -18.12
N ARG A 146 0.87 5.88 -16.90
CA ARG A 146 1.16 4.47 -16.61
C ARG A 146 -0.02 3.69 -16.02
N THR A 147 -0.94 4.34 -15.31
CA THR A 147 -2.10 3.71 -14.67
C THR A 147 -3.27 4.71 -14.55
N ASN A 148 -4.43 4.20 -14.13
CA ASN A 148 -5.58 5.05 -13.83
C ASN A 148 -5.37 5.76 -12.48
N LEU A 149 -5.13 7.07 -12.48
CA LEU A 149 -5.07 7.87 -11.27
C LEU A 149 -6.50 8.19 -10.80
N LEU A 150 -6.92 7.61 -9.67
CA LEU A 150 -8.25 7.86 -9.09
C LEU A 150 -8.40 9.29 -8.54
N GLY A 151 -7.27 9.92 -8.19
CA GLY A 151 -7.21 11.28 -7.68
C GLY A 151 -6.12 11.47 -6.63
N VAL A 152 -6.15 12.63 -5.97
CA VAL A 152 -5.21 13.03 -4.92
C VAL A 152 -5.94 13.22 -3.59
N VAL A 153 -5.39 12.65 -2.53
CA VAL A 153 -5.82 12.85 -1.15
C VAL A 153 -4.84 13.78 -0.44
N LEU A 154 -5.34 14.92 0.02
CA LEU A 154 -4.56 15.82 0.85
C LEU A 154 -4.66 15.39 2.33
N ASN A 155 -3.53 15.00 2.90
CA ASN A 155 -3.40 14.56 4.29
C ASN A 155 -2.61 15.60 5.11
N LYS A 156 -2.68 15.54 6.45
CA LYS A 156 -2.03 16.49 7.39
C LYS A 156 -2.51 17.94 7.31
N CYS A 157 -3.69 18.21 6.73
CA CYS A 157 -4.29 19.54 6.79
C CYS A 157 -4.58 19.93 8.24
N ARG A 158 -3.94 21.02 8.70
CA ARG A 158 -4.36 21.72 9.91
C ARG A 158 -5.54 22.62 9.56
N PHE A 159 -6.74 22.07 9.58
CA PHE A 159 -7.94 22.91 9.60
C PHE A 159 -8.03 23.59 10.97
N SER A 160 -7.59 24.84 11.05
CA SER A 160 -8.12 25.76 12.06
C SER A 160 -9.50 26.18 11.56
N PRO A 161 -10.62 25.87 12.24
CA PRO A 161 -11.87 26.50 11.92
C PRO A 161 -11.69 27.99 12.20
N GLU A 162 -11.59 28.81 11.15
CA GLU A 162 -11.72 30.25 11.32
C GLU A 162 -13.05 30.51 12.01
N LYS A 163 -12.98 31.25 13.12
CA LYS A 163 -14.15 31.80 13.81
C LYS A 163 -14.92 32.66 12.80
N TYR A 164 -15.91 32.08 12.13
CA TYR A 164 -17.03 32.84 11.60
C TYR A 164 -17.85 33.34 12.80
N GLY A 165 -17.40 34.44 13.37
CA GLY A 165 -18.20 35.26 14.28
C GLY A 165 -19.10 36.16 13.45
N TYR A 166 -20.42 36.01 13.65
CA TYR A 166 -21.39 37.06 13.35
C TYR A 166 -21.27 38.18 14.38
#